data_AF-A0A4U0X2R7-F1
#
_entry.id   AF-A0A4U0X2R7-F1
#
_cell.length_a   1.000
_cell.length_b   1.000
_cell.length_c   1.000
_cell.angle_alpha   90.00
_cell.angle_beta   90.00
_cell.angle_gamma   90.00
#
_symmetry.space_group_name_H-M   'P 1'
#
loop_
_entity.id
_entity.type
_entity.pdbx_description
1 polymer ?
#
loop_
_entity_poly.entity_id
_entity_poly.type
_entity_poly.pdbx_seq_one_letter_code
_entity_poly.pdbx_strand_id
1 'polypeptide(L)'
;MAQAININLHLRATLPFGDKRIIRVVVITYSITITITLAQPVNIAYPIITKPVIVITSLLLITIISSPIIIVVIIIIIIIIPSRLSFLFATQEPQPALYDPVLNITYPLNLTNPDTIPDNDPDPIYYPEPIANLSTPAANAFIKNIVAQVSEIIEGTSIVGNCSKCIASLSVAKSAALLVPESVPDAMVQLCKKYKFYSNATCEEKFQATTFGAVWTQVLAFADVGGSDGHYICNSLSRTFCPAPTTQPLNMTGLFPKPKPANATAPRPSGKRVKVVHLSDFHLDPRYAAG
;
A
#
# COMPACT_ATOMS: atom_id res chain seq x y z
N MET A 1 -28.02 -57.61 22.77
CA MET A 1 -28.03 -57.27 24.20
C MET A 1 -27.86 -55.77 24.33
N ALA A 2 -28.91 -55.06 24.72
CA ALA A 2 -28.86 -53.60 24.87
C ALA A 2 -28.06 -53.24 26.13
N GLN A 3 -27.00 -52.46 25.98
CA GLN A 3 -26.29 -51.83 27.10
C GLN A 3 -26.87 -50.43 27.29
N ALA A 4 -27.54 -50.19 28.41
CA ALA A 4 -28.08 -48.89 28.75
C ALA A 4 -26.95 -47.98 29.27
N ILE A 5 -26.72 -46.86 28.60
CA ILE A 5 -25.89 -45.76 29.10
C ILE A 5 -26.83 -44.76 29.77
N ASN A 6 -26.65 -44.52 31.06
CA ASN A 6 -27.46 -43.56 31.80
C ASN A 6 -26.66 -42.25 31.93
N ILE A 7 -27.14 -41.16 31.33
CA ILE A 7 -26.50 -39.84 31.37
C ILE A 7 -27.39 -38.91 32.18
N ASN A 8 -26.86 -38.34 33.26
CA ASN A 8 -27.55 -37.37 34.09
C ASN A 8 -26.93 -35.98 33.85
N LEU A 9 -27.72 -35.02 33.36
CA LEU A 9 -27.24 -33.69 33.00
C LEU A 9 -27.69 -32.66 34.05
N HIS A 10 -26.73 -32.05 34.75
CA HIS A 10 -27.01 -30.93 35.65
C HIS A 10 -26.40 -29.64 35.11
N LEU A 11 -27.25 -28.69 34.74
CA LEU A 11 -26.86 -27.32 34.38
C LEU A 11 -27.01 -26.43 35.61
N ARG A 12 -25.93 -25.80 36.04
CA ARG A 12 -25.95 -24.76 37.08
C ARG A 12 -25.36 -23.48 36.53
N ALA A 13 -26.17 -22.43 36.41
CA ALA A 13 -25.71 -21.09 36.09
C ALA A 13 -25.55 -20.30 37.41
N THR A 14 -24.43 -19.61 37.58
CA THR A 14 -24.23 -18.67 38.69
C THR A 14 -23.92 -17.30 38.12
N LEU A 15 -24.70 -16.30 38.52
CA LEU A 15 -24.51 -14.90 38.14
C LEU A 15 -23.93 -14.15 39.35
N PRO A 16 -22.80 -13.43 39.21
CA PRO A 16 -22.33 -12.55 40.28
C PRO A 16 -23.16 -11.26 40.27
N PHE A 17 -23.80 -10.93 41.39
CA PHE A 17 -24.49 -9.65 41.58
C PHE A 17 -23.50 -8.59 42.11
N GLY A 18 -23.38 -7.44 41.43
CA GLY A 18 -22.65 -6.29 41.98
C GLY A 18 -22.40 -5.09 41.02
N ASP A 19 -23.17 -4.01 41.27
CA ASP A 19 -23.03 -2.58 40.92
C ASP A 19 -23.17 -2.07 39.46
N LYS A 20 -24.00 -1.02 39.29
CA LYS A 20 -24.65 -0.56 38.04
C LYS A 20 -23.85 0.45 37.19
N ARG A 21 -22.55 0.66 37.43
CA ARG A 21 -21.83 1.81 36.84
C ARG A 21 -20.57 1.51 36.03
N ILE A 22 -20.36 0.27 35.60
CA ILE A 22 -19.29 -0.06 34.64
C ILE A 22 -19.82 -1.11 33.66
N ILE A 23 -19.73 -0.87 32.34
CA ILE A 23 -19.95 -1.93 31.34
C ILE A 23 -18.81 -2.94 31.53
N ARG A 24 -19.12 -4.11 32.10
CA ARG A 24 -18.20 -5.25 32.14
C ARG A 24 -18.82 -6.43 31.44
N VAL A 25 -18.00 -7.06 30.61
CA VAL A 25 -18.29 -8.31 29.90
C VAL A 25 -18.71 -9.37 30.91
N VAL A 26 -19.98 -9.79 30.85
CA VAL A 26 -20.51 -10.88 31.68
C VAL A 26 -20.05 -12.19 31.05
N VAL A 27 -19.00 -12.80 31.60
CA VAL A 27 -18.54 -14.12 31.17
C VAL A 27 -19.38 -15.17 31.87
N ILE A 28 -20.34 -15.77 31.16
CA ILE A 28 -21.10 -16.92 31.65
C ILE A 28 -20.29 -18.18 31.35
N THR A 29 -19.65 -18.74 32.37
CA THR A 29 -18.95 -20.03 32.26
C THR A 29 -19.92 -21.18 32.52
N TYR A 30 -20.12 -22.03 31.52
CA TYR A 30 -20.82 -23.32 31.69
C TYR A 30 -19.77 -24.40 31.97
N SER A 31 -19.98 -25.21 33.00
CA SER A 31 -19.18 -26.41 33.25
C SER A 31 -20.04 -27.63 32.97
N ILE A 32 -19.62 -28.49 32.04
CA ILE A 32 -20.29 -29.75 31.74
C ILE A 32 -19.39 -30.88 32.25
N THR A 33 -19.87 -31.63 33.24
CA THR A 33 -19.16 -32.82 33.72
C THR A 33 -19.86 -34.06 33.17
N ILE A 34 -19.14 -34.85 32.37
CA ILE A 34 -19.65 -36.12 31.83
C ILE A 34 -18.88 -37.25 32.51
N THR A 35 -19.58 -38.08 33.28
CA THR A 35 -18.99 -39.27 33.91
C THR A 35 -19.38 -40.49 33.09
N ILE A 36 -18.38 -41.23 32.56
CA ILE A 36 -18.60 -42.46 31.80
C ILE A 36 -18.01 -43.62 32.59
N THR A 37 -18.84 -44.60 32.96
CA THR A 37 -18.39 -45.84 33.62
C THR A 37 -18.47 -46.97 32.61
N LEU A 38 -17.32 -47.59 32.28
CA LEU A 38 -17.26 -48.76 31.38
C LEU A 38 -17.17 -50.05 32.22
N ALA A 39 -17.92 -51.08 31.85
CA ALA A 39 -17.85 -52.40 32.47
C ALA A 39 -16.90 -53.31 31.66
N GLN A 40 -15.70 -53.53 32.24
CA GLN A 40 -14.64 -54.51 31.90
C GLN A 40 -13.51 -54.12 30.90
N PRO A 41 -12.27 -54.66 31.09
CA PRO A 41 -11.07 -54.17 30.42
C PRO A 41 -10.69 -54.98 29.17
N VAL A 42 -10.18 -54.31 28.13
CA VAL A 42 -9.46 -54.96 27.02
C VAL A 42 -7.99 -54.54 27.10
N ASN A 43 -7.11 -55.54 27.11
CA ASN A 43 -5.66 -55.42 27.28
C ASN A 43 -4.98 -55.68 25.92
N ILE A 44 -4.19 -54.74 25.39
CA ILE A 44 -3.24 -55.01 24.29
C ILE A 44 -1.97 -54.19 24.51
N ALA A 45 -0.81 -54.82 24.38
CA ALA A 45 0.50 -54.32 24.77
C ALA A 45 1.49 -54.17 23.58
N TYR A 46 2.38 -53.17 23.71
CA TYR A 46 3.73 -52.98 23.10
C TYR A 46 3.85 -52.44 21.64
N PRO A 47 5.05 -51.96 21.19
CA PRO A 47 5.66 -50.64 21.53
C PRO A 47 6.36 -49.95 20.34
N ILE A 48 6.35 -48.61 20.15
CA ILE A 48 7.28 -47.97 19.18
C ILE A 48 7.80 -46.59 19.63
N ILE A 49 9.12 -46.47 19.40
CA ILE A 49 10.10 -45.39 19.51
C ILE A 49 9.82 -44.21 18.52
N THR A 50 9.92 -43.00 19.05
CA THR A 50 10.25 -41.67 18.47
C THR A 50 9.67 -41.17 17.12
N LYS A 51 8.90 -40.08 17.27
CA LYS A 51 8.83 -38.81 16.48
C LYS A 51 7.88 -38.70 15.27
N PRO A 52 7.23 -37.51 15.10
CA PRO A 52 5.79 -37.45 15.36
C PRO A 52 4.98 -36.63 14.34
N VAL A 53 3.65 -36.67 14.52
CA VAL A 53 2.63 -35.70 14.06
C VAL A 53 2.55 -35.50 12.54
N ILE A 54 1.70 -36.28 11.88
CA ILE A 54 0.89 -35.86 10.71
C ILE A 54 -0.21 -36.91 10.37
N VAL A 55 -0.15 -38.13 10.92
CA VAL A 55 -1.04 -39.23 10.47
C VAL A 55 -2.21 -39.57 11.45
N ILE A 56 -2.40 -38.86 12.57
CA ILE A 56 -3.44 -39.20 13.57
C ILE A 56 -4.73 -38.34 13.47
N THR A 57 -4.72 -37.22 12.75
CA THR A 57 -5.92 -36.37 12.63
C THR A 57 -6.98 -36.93 11.69
N SER A 58 -6.60 -37.76 10.71
CA SER A 58 -7.53 -38.26 9.69
C SER A 58 -8.30 -39.51 10.10
N LEU A 59 -7.78 -40.33 11.03
CA LEU A 59 -8.45 -41.57 11.45
C LEU A 59 -9.39 -41.40 12.66
N LEU A 60 -9.12 -40.42 13.54
CA LEU A 60 -10.01 -40.11 14.67
C LEU A 60 -11.26 -39.34 14.22
N LEU A 61 -11.18 -38.60 13.10
CA LEU A 61 -12.33 -37.88 12.55
C LEU A 61 -13.35 -38.83 11.92
N ILE A 62 -12.90 -39.93 11.30
CA ILE A 62 -13.79 -40.84 10.55
C ILE A 62 -14.63 -41.73 11.49
N THR A 63 -14.16 -42.04 12.70
CA THR A 63 -14.92 -42.87 13.66
C THR A 63 -15.91 -42.08 14.52
N ILE A 64 -15.83 -40.74 14.55
CA ILE A 64 -16.73 -39.88 15.34
C ILE A 64 -17.97 -39.44 14.53
N ILE A 65 -17.92 -39.52 13.20
CA ILE A 65 -19.00 -39.06 12.30
C ILE A 65 -20.11 -40.14 12.10
N SER A 66 -19.95 -41.35 12.62
CA SER A 66 -20.92 -42.45 12.44
C SER A 66 -22.01 -42.55 13.53
N SER A 67 -22.02 -41.65 14.52
CA SER A 67 -23.11 -41.58 15.51
C SER A 67 -24.19 -40.58 15.07
N PRO A 68 -25.43 -41.03 14.79
CA PRO A 68 -26.51 -40.15 14.32
C PRO A 68 -26.86 -39.05 15.35
N ILE A 69 -26.49 -39.23 16.61
CA ILE A 69 -26.78 -38.28 17.70
C ILE A 69 -25.79 -37.11 17.69
N ILE A 70 -24.53 -37.32 17.32
CA ILE A 70 -23.51 -36.26 17.25
C ILE A 70 -23.74 -35.36 16.03
N ILE A 71 -24.22 -35.94 14.92
CA ILE A 71 -24.65 -35.17 13.74
C ILE A 71 -25.76 -34.18 14.12
N VAL A 72 -26.73 -34.59 14.93
CA VAL A 72 -27.82 -33.71 15.39
C VAL A 72 -27.31 -32.60 16.32
N VAL A 73 -26.35 -32.88 17.21
CA VAL A 73 -25.76 -31.86 18.10
C VAL A 73 -24.92 -30.84 17.33
N ILE A 74 -24.13 -31.30 16.34
CA ILE A 74 -23.37 -30.41 15.44
C ILE A 74 -24.32 -29.60 14.56
N ILE A 75 -25.40 -30.19 14.05
CA ILE A 75 -26.45 -29.48 13.31
C ILE A 75 -27.13 -28.43 14.19
N ILE A 76 -27.44 -28.72 15.45
CA ILE A 76 -28.04 -27.76 16.38
C ILE A 76 -27.06 -26.64 16.73
N ILE A 77 -25.77 -26.93 16.90
CA ILE A 77 -24.72 -25.92 17.08
C ILE A 77 -24.56 -25.05 15.82
N ILE A 78 -24.60 -25.63 14.62
CA ILE A 78 -24.48 -24.92 13.34
C ILE A 78 -25.77 -24.15 13.00
N ILE A 79 -26.94 -24.54 13.50
CA ILE A 79 -28.22 -23.86 13.22
C ILE A 79 -28.59 -22.81 14.30
N ILE A 80 -28.20 -23.04 15.56
CA ILE A 80 -28.56 -22.12 16.67
C ILE A 80 -27.51 -21.02 16.88
N ILE A 81 -26.22 -21.28 16.62
CA ILE A 81 -25.17 -20.26 16.79
C ILE A 81 -25.18 -19.13 15.73
N PRO A 82 -25.49 -19.34 14.43
CA PRO A 82 -25.48 -18.23 13.47
C PRO A 82 -26.57 -17.21 13.83
N SER A 83 -27.70 -17.67 14.37
CA SER A 83 -28.86 -16.84 14.69
C SER A 83 -28.61 -15.83 15.82
N ARG A 84 -27.54 -15.98 16.61
CA ARG A 84 -27.17 -15.03 17.68
C ARG A 84 -25.78 -14.42 17.51
N LEU A 85 -25.03 -14.80 16.49
CA LEU A 85 -23.73 -14.20 16.14
C LEU A 85 -23.83 -13.18 15.00
N SER A 86 -25.03 -12.89 14.49
CA SER A 86 -25.25 -11.81 13.51
C SER A 86 -25.30 -10.40 14.12
N PHE A 87 -25.27 -10.28 15.45
CA PHE A 87 -25.43 -8.98 16.15
C PHE A 87 -24.11 -8.27 16.48
N LEU A 88 -22.97 -8.76 15.99
CA LEU A 88 -21.65 -8.14 16.16
C LEU A 88 -21.03 -7.62 14.84
N PHE A 89 -21.78 -7.63 13.74
CA PHE A 89 -21.34 -7.01 12.50
C PHE A 89 -21.69 -5.52 12.52
N ALA A 90 -20.64 -4.72 12.49
CA ALA A 90 -20.53 -3.27 12.37
C ALA A 90 -21.84 -2.49 12.15
N THR A 91 -22.12 -1.53 13.03
CA THR A 91 -22.95 -0.37 12.71
C THR A 91 -22.17 0.50 11.73
N GLN A 92 -22.03 0.08 10.48
CA GLN A 92 -21.38 0.90 9.47
C GLN A 92 -22.27 2.11 9.22
N GLU A 93 -21.78 3.29 9.59
CA GLU A 93 -22.49 4.54 9.32
C GLU A 93 -22.75 4.63 7.80
N PRO A 94 -23.96 5.02 7.37
CA PRO A 94 -24.25 5.12 5.95
C PRO A 94 -23.33 6.16 5.32
N GLN A 95 -22.71 5.80 4.20
CA GLN A 95 -21.84 6.72 3.48
C GLN A 95 -22.65 7.96 3.03
N PRO A 96 -22.18 9.19 3.33
CA PRO A 96 -22.89 10.39 2.92
C PRO A 96 -22.89 10.54 1.40
N ALA A 97 -24.05 10.90 0.82
CA ALA A 97 -24.12 11.32 -0.57
C ALA A 97 -23.43 12.69 -0.72
N LEU A 98 -22.45 12.78 -1.62
CA LEU A 98 -21.74 14.03 -1.88
C LEU A 98 -22.50 14.85 -2.91
N TYR A 99 -23.13 15.92 -2.44
CA TYR A 99 -23.84 16.88 -3.27
C TYR A 99 -23.03 18.17 -3.40
N ASP A 100 -22.78 18.60 -4.64
CA ASP A 100 -22.19 19.88 -4.96
C ASP A 100 -23.31 20.91 -5.23
N PRO A 101 -23.50 21.91 -4.35
CA PRO A 101 -24.52 22.94 -4.53
C PRO A 101 -24.19 23.96 -5.63
N VAL A 102 -22.92 24.07 -6.04
CA VAL A 102 -22.48 25.00 -7.10
C VAL A 102 -22.78 24.40 -8.47
N LEU A 103 -22.42 23.13 -8.67
CA LEU A 103 -22.70 22.40 -9.90
C LEU A 103 -24.12 21.80 -9.94
N ASN A 104 -24.80 21.77 -8.79
CA ASN A 104 -26.11 21.15 -8.59
C ASN A 104 -26.14 19.67 -9.03
N ILE A 105 -25.10 18.92 -8.64
CA ILE A 105 -24.97 17.49 -8.94
C ILE A 105 -24.72 16.70 -7.65
N THR A 106 -25.20 15.46 -7.63
CA THR A 106 -24.73 14.46 -6.66
C THR A 106 -23.68 13.61 -7.35
N TYR A 107 -22.50 13.50 -6.76
CA TYR A 107 -21.42 12.69 -7.32
C TYR A 107 -21.86 11.21 -7.39
N PRO A 108 -21.57 10.52 -8.50
CA PRO A 108 -21.93 9.13 -8.68
C PRO A 108 -21.15 8.21 -7.74
N LEU A 109 -21.76 7.07 -7.38
CA LEU A 109 -21.18 6.12 -6.43
C LEU A 109 -19.82 5.58 -6.88
N ASN A 110 -19.54 5.48 -8.19
CA ASN A 110 -18.21 5.03 -8.66
C ASN A 110 -17.07 6.00 -8.29
N LEU A 111 -17.37 7.27 -8.01
CA LEU A 111 -16.39 8.27 -7.57
C LEU A 111 -16.31 8.39 -6.05
N THR A 112 -17.36 7.98 -5.33
CA THR A 112 -17.44 8.12 -3.88
C THR A 112 -17.25 6.80 -3.15
N ASN A 113 -17.46 5.64 -3.77
CA ASN A 113 -17.44 4.36 -3.07
C ASN A 113 -16.05 4.06 -2.44
N PRO A 114 -15.98 3.86 -1.10
CA PRO A 114 -14.73 3.54 -0.39
C PRO A 114 -14.09 2.23 -0.82
N ASP A 115 -14.90 1.27 -1.27
CA ASP A 115 -14.45 -0.09 -1.60
C ASP A 115 -13.94 -0.22 -3.04
N THR A 116 -14.09 0.84 -3.86
CA THR A 116 -13.68 0.84 -5.26
C THR A 116 -12.79 2.04 -5.54
N ILE A 117 -11.48 1.81 -5.45
CA ILE A 117 -10.46 2.75 -5.91
C ILE A 117 -10.14 2.40 -7.37
N PRO A 118 -10.21 3.37 -8.30
CA PRO A 118 -9.77 3.13 -9.67
C PRO A 118 -8.30 2.73 -9.69
N ASP A 119 -7.99 1.58 -10.30
CA ASP A 119 -6.62 1.11 -10.48
C ASP A 119 -5.94 1.71 -11.73
N ASN A 120 -6.67 2.51 -12.51
CA ASN A 120 -6.17 3.18 -13.70
C ASN A 120 -6.49 4.68 -13.69
N ASP A 121 -5.53 5.45 -14.17
CA ASP A 121 -5.71 6.86 -14.49
C ASP A 121 -6.09 6.98 -15.98
N PRO A 122 -7.25 7.56 -16.34
CA PRO A 122 -7.63 7.80 -17.72
C PRO A 122 -6.96 9.04 -18.33
N ASP A 123 -6.24 9.84 -17.54
CA ASP A 123 -5.62 11.07 -18.02
C ASP A 123 -4.57 10.77 -19.10
N PRO A 124 -4.51 11.60 -20.15
CA PRO A 124 -3.55 11.41 -21.23
C PRO A 124 -2.11 11.57 -20.73
N ILE A 125 -1.23 10.70 -21.21
CA ILE A 125 0.20 10.76 -20.91
C ILE A 125 0.86 11.76 -21.86
N TYR A 126 1.59 12.72 -21.31
CA TYR A 126 2.30 13.74 -22.08
C TYR A 126 3.81 13.49 -22.13
N TYR A 127 4.36 13.58 -23.33
CA TYR A 127 5.78 13.46 -23.62
C TYR A 127 6.31 14.74 -24.30
N PRO A 128 7.63 15.01 -24.23
CA PRO A 128 8.25 16.01 -25.09
C PRO A 128 8.01 15.68 -26.57
N GLU A 129 7.88 16.69 -27.42
CA GLU A 129 7.85 16.45 -28.86
C GLU A 129 9.21 15.90 -29.34
N PRO A 130 9.24 14.77 -30.06
CA PRO A 130 10.48 14.23 -30.60
C PRO A 130 11.13 15.22 -31.56
N ILE A 131 12.45 15.42 -31.43
CA ILE A 131 13.20 16.33 -32.32
C ILE A 131 13.42 15.77 -33.73
N ALA A 132 13.08 14.49 -33.95
CA ALA A 132 13.15 13.83 -35.24
C ALA A 132 12.10 12.71 -35.33
N ASN A 133 11.61 12.46 -36.55
CA ASN A 133 10.64 11.40 -36.83
C ASN A 133 11.38 10.10 -37.19
N LEU A 134 11.62 9.27 -36.19
CA LEU A 134 12.16 7.92 -36.40
C LEU A 134 11.03 6.93 -36.72
N SER A 135 11.28 5.98 -37.63
CA SER A 135 10.38 4.84 -37.81
C SER A 135 10.39 3.96 -36.57
N THR A 136 9.30 3.23 -36.29
CA THR A 136 9.21 2.34 -35.12
C THR A 136 10.38 1.35 -35.01
N PRO A 137 10.87 0.70 -36.09
CA PRO A 137 12.05 -0.17 -35.99
C PRO A 137 13.33 0.60 -35.62
N ALA A 138 13.50 1.82 -36.15
CA ALA A 138 14.65 2.66 -35.84
C ALA A 138 14.61 3.15 -34.38
N ALA A 139 13.43 3.57 -33.90
CA ALA A 139 13.21 3.96 -32.52
C ALA A 139 13.52 2.82 -31.54
N ASN A 140 13.03 1.61 -31.83
CA ASN A 140 13.29 0.41 -31.02
C ASN A 140 14.78 0.02 -30.99
N ALA A 141 15.46 0.10 -32.13
CA ALA A 141 16.90 -0.14 -32.19
C ALA A 141 17.68 0.94 -31.41
N PHE A 142 17.26 2.19 -31.52
CA PHE A 142 17.88 3.32 -30.85
C PHE A 142 17.75 3.21 -29.32
N ILE A 143 16.56 2.99 -28.76
CA ILE A 143 16.39 2.86 -27.31
C ILE A 143 17.17 1.65 -26.74
N LYS A 144 17.21 0.52 -27.47
CA LYS A 144 17.99 -0.65 -27.07
C LYS A 144 19.49 -0.34 -27.02
N ASN A 145 20.00 0.43 -27.97
CA ASN A 145 21.38 0.90 -27.98
C ASN A 145 21.66 1.84 -26.79
N ILE A 146 20.74 2.74 -26.46
CA ILE A 146 20.86 3.63 -25.29
C ILE A 146 20.92 2.82 -23.99
N VAL A 147 20.02 1.84 -23.80
CA VAL A 147 20.05 0.95 -22.62
C VAL A 147 21.37 0.19 -22.51
N ALA A 148 21.92 -0.26 -23.64
CA ALA A 148 23.22 -0.95 -23.67
C ALA A 148 24.37 -0.01 -23.28
N GLN A 149 24.43 1.20 -23.82
CA GLN A 149 25.46 2.19 -23.48
C GLN A 149 25.37 2.63 -22.00
N VAL A 150 24.17 2.87 -21.49
CA VAL A 150 23.98 3.18 -20.06
C VAL A 150 24.44 1.99 -19.21
N SER A 151 24.16 0.76 -19.63
CA SER A 151 24.64 -0.42 -18.93
C SER A 151 26.16 -0.52 -18.92
N GLU A 152 26.81 -0.23 -20.05
CA GLU A 152 28.26 -0.20 -20.18
C GLU A 152 28.89 0.86 -19.27
N ILE A 153 28.30 2.05 -19.16
CA ILE A 153 28.78 3.09 -18.25
C ILE A 153 28.68 2.65 -16.78
N ILE A 154 27.58 2.01 -16.40
CA ILE A 154 27.34 1.54 -15.03
C ILE A 154 28.32 0.41 -14.67
N GLU A 155 28.49 -0.58 -15.55
CA GLU A 155 29.29 -1.79 -15.31
C GLU A 155 30.79 -1.57 -15.57
N GLY A 156 31.13 -0.64 -16.46
CA GLY A 156 32.49 -0.37 -16.91
C GLY A 156 33.37 0.28 -15.85
N THR A 157 34.68 0.27 -16.11
CA THR A 157 35.71 0.84 -15.23
C THR A 157 36.32 2.12 -15.79
N SER A 158 35.96 2.52 -17.01
CA SER A 158 36.47 3.70 -17.71
C SER A 158 36.07 5.02 -17.03
N ILE A 159 34.89 5.05 -16.41
CA ILE A 159 34.38 6.21 -15.66
C ILE A 159 34.44 5.89 -14.16
N VAL A 160 35.21 6.67 -13.43
CA VAL A 160 35.45 6.48 -11.99
C VAL A 160 34.47 7.30 -11.16
N GLY A 161 33.85 6.65 -10.18
CA GLY A 161 32.94 7.27 -9.20
C GLY A 161 31.47 7.22 -9.62
N ASN A 162 30.60 7.01 -8.63
CA ASN A 162 29.16 6.86 -8.85
C ASN A 162 28.54 8.11 -9.49
N CYS A 163 29.03 9.30 -9.12
CA CYS A 163 28.47 10.56 -9.61
C CYS A 163 28.80 10.74 -11.09
N SER A 164 30.07 10.57 -11.46
CA SER A 164 30.52 10.62 -12.85
C SER A 164 29.79 9.60 -13.72
N LYS A 165 29.60 8.37 -13.22
CA LYS A 165 28.81 7.34 -13.92
C LYS A 165 27.36 7.76 -14.12
N CYS A 166 26.71 8.28 -13.07
CA CYS A 166 25.33 8.72 -13.17
C CYS A 166 25.17 9.87 -14.18
N ILE A 167 26.02 10.91 -14.11
CA ILE A 167 26.01 12.04 -15.05
C ILE A 167 26.26 11.58 -16.49
N ALA A 168 27.20 10.66 -16.70
CA ALA A 168 27.48 10.08 -18.01
C ALA A 168 26.29 9.28 -18.55
N SER A 169 25.66 8.46 -17.69
CA SER A 169 24.44 7.72 -18.05
C SER A 169 23.29 8.66 -18.43
N LEU A 170 23.09 9.76 -17.68
CA LEU A 170 22.08 10.78 -18.01
C LEU A 170 22.39 11.49 -19.32
N SER A 171 23.66 11.80 -19.59
CA SER A 171 24.10 12.41 -20.85
C SER A 171 23.75 11.56 -22.06
N VAL A 172 23.94 10.23 -21.98
CA VAL A 172 23.53 9.30 -23.04
C VAL A 172 22.01 9.20 -23.11
N ALA A 173 21.35 8.97 -21.98
CA ALA A 173 19.90 8.79 -21.91
C ALA A 173 19.10 10.01 -22.36
N LYS A 174 19.63 11.23 -22.23
CA LYS A 174 19.00 12.47 -22.70
C LYS A 174 18.65 12.42 -24.18
N SER A 175 19.48 11.79 -25.00
CA SER A 175 19.18 11.63 -26.43
C SER A 175 17.92 10.79 -26.67
N ALA A 176 17.64 9.79 -25.84
CA ALA A 176 16.39 9.03 -25.90
C ALA A 176 15.17 9.86 -25.51
N ALA A 177 15.29 10.70 -24.48
CA ALA A 177 14.23 11.62 -24.09
C ALA A 177 13.90 12.67 -25.18
N LEU A 178 14.85 12.99 -26.05
CA LEU A 178 14.65 13.92 -27.16
C LEU A 178 14.17 13.24 -28.45
N LEU A 179 14.58 11.99 -28.72
CA LEU A 179 14.32 11.32 -30.00
C LEU A 179 13.20 10.28 -29.94
N VAL A 180 13.05 9.57 -28.82
CA VAL A 180 12.10 8.46 -28.63
C VAL A 180 11.44 8.50 -27.24
N PRO A 181 10.88 9.65 -26.81
CA PRO A 181 10.44 9.87 -25.44
C PRO A 181 9.43 8.83 -24.92
N GLU A 182 8.56 8.32 -25.77
CA GLU A 182 7.57 7.28 -25.43
C GLU A 182 8.23 5.97 -24.95
N SER A 183 9.44 5.64 -25.43
CA SER A 183 10.15 4.41 -25.06
C SER A 183 11.01 4.55 -23.79
N VAL A 184 11.17 5.78 -23.27
CA VAL A 184 12.06 6.06 -22.15
C VAL A 184 11.55 5.48 -20.81
N PRO A 185 10.25 5.54 -20.46
CA PRO A 185 9.73 4.91 -19.24
C PRO A 185 10.08 3.42 -19.11
N ASP A 186 9.85 2.65 -20.18
CA ASP A 186 10.17 1.21 -20.19
C ASP A 186 11.68 0.96 -20.02
N ALA A 187 12.52 1.78 -20.66
CA ALA A 187 13.97 1.72 -20.47
C ALA A 187 14.39 2.03 -19.02
N MET A 188 13.75 3.01 -18.38
CA MET A 188 14.00 3.34 -16.97
C MET A 188 13.61 2.18 -16.04
N VAL A 189 12.42 1.58 -16.24
CA VAL A 189 11.98 0.40 -15.49
C VAL A 189 12.97 -0.75 -15.68
N GLN A 190 13.38 -1.02 -16.93
CA GLN A 190 14.32 -2.08 -17.27
C GLN A 190 15.66 -1.92 -16.53
N LEU A 191 16.24 -0.73 -16.58
CA LEU A 191 17.51 -0.42 -15.93
C LEU A 191 17.39 -0.48 -14.40
N CYS A 192 16.30 0.07 -13.84
CA CYS A 192 16.01 0.04 -12.41
C CYS A 192 15.98 -1.39 -11.87
N LYS A 193 15.26 -2.29 -12.56
CA LYS A 193 15.18 -3.71 -12.20
C LYS A 193 16.51 -4.43 -12.36
N LYS A 194 17.20 -4.19 -13.48
CA LYS A 194 18.50 -4.83 -13.79
C LYS A 194 19.53 -4.56 -12.70
N TYR A 195 19.66 -3.30 -12.29
CA TYR A 195 20.65 -2.88 -11.29
C TYR A 195 20.13 -2.90 -9.86
N LYS A 196 18.88 -3.35 -9.65
CA LYS A 196 18.25 -3.45 -8.34
C LYS A 196 18.31 -2.14 -7.56
N PHE A 197 18.07 -1.02 -8.25
CA PHE A 197 17.96 0.28 -7.58
C PHE A 197 16.77 0.29 -6.62
N TYR A 198 15.71 -0.43 -6.97
CA TYR A 198 14.55 -0.70 -6.13
C TYR A 198 14.05 -2.14 -6.33
N SER A 199 13.01 -2.54 -5.58
CA SER A 199 12.28 -3.77 -5.87
C SER A 199 11.61 -3.70 -7.25
N ASN A 200 11.33 -4.84 -7.87
CA ASN A 200 10.68 -4.86 -9.18
C ASN A 200 9.35 -4.11 -9.20
N ALA A 201 8.54 -4.24 -8.15
CA ALA A 201 7.27 -3.53 -8.04
C ALA A 201 7.48 -2.01 -7.90
N THR A 202 8.43 -1.60 -7.06
CA THR A 202 8.75 -0.18 -6.86
C THR A 202 9.36 0.47 -8.10
N CYS A 203 10.12 -0.26 -8.92
CA CYS A 203 10.59 0.25 -10.21
C CYS A 203 9.42 0.59 -11.14
N GLU A 204 8.39 -0.27 -11.19
CA GLU A 204 7.19 -0.01 -11.99
C GLU A 204 6.42 1.19 -11.45
N GLU A 205 6.12 1.18 -10.15
CA GLU A 205 5.41 2.26 -9.47
C GLU A 205 6.07 3.63 -9.67
N LYS A 206 7.41 3.67 -9.73
CA LYS A 206 8.15 4.93 -9.91
C LYS A 206 8.39 5.35 -11.35
N PHE A 207 8.57 4.41 -12.28
CA PHE A 207 9.12 4.73 -13.61
C PHE A 207 8.22 4.33 -14.77
N GLN A 208 7.06 3.70 -14.55
CA GLN A 208 6.08 3.51 -15.60
C GLN A 208 5.56 4.84 -16.14
N ALA A 209 5.14 4.82 -17.40
CA ALA A 209 4.62 5.99 -18.09
C ALA A 209 3.47 6.68 -17.36
N THR A 210 2.55 5.89 -16.79
CA THR A 210 1.34 6.33 -16.08
C THR A 210 1.60 6.88 -14.68
N THR A 211 2.82 6.76 -14.16
CA THR A 211 3.18 7.30 -12.83
C THR A 211 4.10 8.51 -12.99
N PHE A 212 5.40 8.36 -12.76
CA PHE A 212 6.39 9.42 -12.95
C PHE A 212 7.28 9.20 -14.16
N GLY A 213 7.16 8.10 -14.90
CA GLY A 213 8.01 7.80 -16.05
C GLY A 213 7.95 8.89 -17.12
N ALA A 214 6.75 9.30 -17.54
CA ALA A 214 6.60 10.37 -18.52
C ALA A 214 7.12 11.72 -18.00
N VAL A 215 6.91 12.01 -16.72
CA VAL A 215 7.44 13.23 -16.07
C VAL A 215 8.97 13.21 -16.03
N TRP A 216 9.59 12.07 -15.67
CA TRP A 216 11.04 11.91 -15.68
C TRP A 216 11.62 12.05 -17.09
N THR A 217 10.92 11.56 -18.13
CA THR A 217 11.31 11.78 -19.53
C THR A 217 11.33 13.27 -19.85
N GLN A 218 10.32 14.03 -19.43
CA GLN A 218 10.28 15.49 -19.63
C GLN A 218 11.43 16.18 -18.88
N VAL A 219 11.63 15.85 -17.60
CA VAL A 219 12.75 16.37 -16.80
C VAL A 219 14.07 16.12 -17.50
N LEU A 220 14.32 14.89 -17.98
CA LEU A 220 15.57 14.53 -18.65
C LEU A 220 15.75 15.25 -19.99
N ALA A 221 14.69 15.46 -20.76
CA ALA A 221 14.75 16.21 -22.02
C ALA A 221 15.18 17.67 -21.79
N PHE A 222 14.67 18.32 -20.75
CA PHE A 222 14.94 19.74 -20.46
C PHE A 222 16.17 19.99 -19.58
N ALA A 223 16.60 19.02 -18.77
CA ALA A 223 17.67 19.19 -17.79
C ALA A 223 19.02 19.54 -18.43
N ASP A 224 19.77 20.44 -17.82
CA ASP A 224 21.21 20.54 -18.03
C ASP A 224 21.94 19.41 -17.28
N VAL A 225 21.99 18.24 -17.92
CA VAL A 225 22.57 17.01 -17.35
C VAL A 225 24.06 17.12 -17.02
N GLY A 226 24.80 18.01 -17.71
CA GLY A 226 26.20 18.28 -17.40
C GLY A 226 26.39 19.30 -16.28
N GLY A 227 25.35 20.06 -15.96
CA GLY A 227 25.32 21.09 -14.93
C GLY A 227 24.68 20.63 -13.62
N SER A 228 24.07 21.58 -12.90
CA SER A 228 23.48 21.31 -11.58
C SER A 228 22.31 20.32 -11.63
N ASP A 229 21.53 20.32 -12.71
CA ASP A 229 20.34 19.48 -12.82
C ASP A 229 20.73 18.01 -12.79
N GLY A 230 21.80 17.63 -13.51
CA GLY A 230 22.34 16.28 -13.46
C GLY A 230 22.71 15.84 -12.04
N HIS A 231 23.35 16.71 -11.26
CA HIS A 231 23.69 16.41 -9.87
C HIS A 231 22.45 16.24 -8.99
N TYR A 232 21.42 17.09 -9.16
CA TYR A 232 20.15 16.97 -8.45
C TYR A 232 19.42 15.68 -8.81
N ILE A 233 19.33 15.35 -10.11
CA ILE A 233 18.70 14.11 -10.59
C ILE A 233 19.42 12.90 -10.00
N CYS A 234 20.75 12.85 -10.10
CA CYS A 234 21.55 11.75 -9.57
C CYS A 234 21.38 11.59 -8.06
N ASN A 235 21.39 12.69 -7.28
CA ASN A 235 21.15 12.64 -5.84
C ASN A 235 19.72 12.18 -5.49
N SER A 236 18.72 12.59 -6.28
CA SER A 236 17.32 12.19 -6.11
C SER A 236 17.10 10.71 -6.40
N LEU A 237 17.79 10.13 -7.38
CA LEU A 237 17.74 8.70 -7.68
C LEU A 237 18.39 7.87 -6.57
N SER A 238 19.53 8.34 -6.06
CA SER A 238 20.16 7.82 -4.86
C SER A 238 21.14 8.84 -4.26
N ARG A 239 21.07 9.04 -2.94
CA ARG A 239 22.02 9.89 -2.21
C ARG A 239 23.48 9.44 -2.33
N THR A 240 23.73 8.20 -2.80
CA THR A 240 25.07 7.64 -3.03
C THR A 240 25.59 7.84 -4.44
N PHE A 241 24.75 8.31 -5.38
CA PHE A 241 25.18 8.57 -6.76
C PHE A 241 25.92 9.89 -6.82
N CYS A 242 25.29 10.98 -6.42
CA CYS A 242 25.96 12.28 -6.30
C CYS A 242 25.72 12.89 -4.90
N PRO A 243 26.67 13.70 -4.39
CA PRO A 243 26.42 14.55 -3.23
C PRO A 243 25.19 15.43 -3.45
N ALA A 244 24.48 15.77 -2.37
CA ALA A 244 23.38 16.71 -2.43
C ALA A 244 23.90 18.08 -2.90
N PRO A 245 23.39 18.64 -4.01
CA PRO A 245 23.87 19.92 -4.49
C PRO A 245 23.44 21.04 -3.53
N THR A 246 24.23 22.11 -3.47
CA THR A 246 23.85 23.32 -2.74
C THR A 246 22.85 24.13 -3.55
N THR A 247 21.95 24.84 -2.87
CA THR A 247 21.07 25.81 -3.52
C THR A 247 21.91 26.88 -4.22
N GLN A 248 21.59 27.15 -5.49
CA GLN A 248 22.24 28.24 -6.21
C GLN A 248 21.77 29.58 -5.63
N PRO A 249 22.66 30.56 -5.44
CA PRO A 249 22.26 31.87 -4.96
C PRO A 249 21.29 32.51 -5.96
N LEU A 250 20.10 32.87 -5.49
CA LEU A 250 19.10 33.52 -6.32
C LEU A 250 19.45 35.01 -6.47
N ASN A 251 19.78 35.44 -7.68
CA ASN A 251 19.99 36.85 -7.97
C ASN A 251 18.63 37.58 -8.05
N MET A 252 18.24 38.20 -6.95
CA MET A 252 17.01 39.01 -6.87
C MET A 252 17.22 40.45 -7.35
N THR A 253 18.40 40.81 -7.85
CA THR A 253 18.69 42.18 -8.32
C THR A 253 17.74 42.53 -9.45
N GLY A 254 17.00 43.63 -9.30
CA GLY A 254 16.04 44.08 -10.30
C GLY A 254 14.69 43.34 -10.31
N LEU A 255 14.51 42.28 -9.52
CA LEU A 255 13.19 41.64 -9.37
C LEU A 255 12.22 42.50 -8.56
N PHE A 256 12.76 43.37 -7.70
CA PHE A 256 11.98 44.33 -6.94
C PHE A 256 12.31 45.76 -7.38
N PRO A 257 11.28 46.60 -7.60
CA PRO A 257 11.49 47.99 -8.04
C PRO A 257 12.12 48.87 -6.97
N LYS A 258 12.15 48.43 -5.71
CA LYS A 258 12.72 49.15 -4.57
C LYS A 258 13.56 48.22 -3.72
N PRO A 259 14.65 48.70 -3.11
CA PRO A 259 15.43 47.90 -2.17
C PRO A 259 14.59 47.52 -0.95
N LYS A 260 14.95 46.40 -0.30
CA LYS A 260 14.37 46.01 0.99
C LYS A 260 14.52 47.16 1.99
N PRO A 261 13.45 47.64 2.66
CA PRO A 261 13.56 48.74 3.60
C PRO A 261 14.53 48.41 4.75
N ALA A 262 15.50 49.31 5.01
CA ALA A 262 16.55 49.08 6.00
C ALA A 262 16.02 48.98 7.45
N ASN A 263 14.92 49.68 7.74
CA ASN A 263 14.35 49.82 9.08
C ASN A 263 12.85 49.50 9.10
N ALA A 264 12.43 48.41 8.45
CA ALA A 264 11.04 47.99 8.52
C ALA A 264 10.69 47.59 9.97
N THR A 265 9.84 48.38 10.62
CA THR A 265 9.26 48.03 11.93
C THR A 265 7.85 47.54 11.76
N ALA A 266 7.45 46.53 12.51
CA ALA A 266 6.05 46.14 12.60
C ALA A 266 5.20 47.35 13.07
N PRO A 267 4.00 47.57 12.51
CA PRO A 267 3.12 48.62 12.97
C PRO A 267 2.81 48.49 14.47
N ARG A 268 2.65 49.61 15.17
CA ARG A 268 2.25 49.60 16.58
C ARG A 268 0.90 48.88 16.72
N PRO A 269 0.75 47.90 17.64
CA PRO A 269 -0.52 47.24 17.87
C PRO A 269 -1.61 48.27 18.19
N SER A 270 -2.75 48.17 17.51
CA SER A 270 -3.86 49.13 17.65
C SER A 270 -4.64 49.00 18.96
N GLY A 271 -4.35 47.97 19.77
CA GLY A 271 -5.15 47.58 20.94
C GLY A 271 -6.50 46.94 20.60
N LYS A 272 -6.91 46.96 19.33
CA LYS A 272 -8.15 46.33 18.85
C LYS A 272 -7.85 44.90 18.40
N ARG A 273 -8.62 43.94 18.92
CA ARG A 273 -8.52 42.53 18.51
C ARG A 273 -9.37 42.30 17.27
N VAL A 274 -8.85 41.54 16.32
CA VAL A 274 -9.61 40.95 15.22
C VAL A 274 -9.65 39.43 15.40
N LYS A 275 -10.75 38.80 15.00
CA LYS A 275 -10.85 37.35 14.94
C LYS A 275 -10.58 36.93 13.49
N VAL A 276 -9.56 36.11 13.28
CA VAL A 276 -9.20 35.59 11.96
C VAL A 276 -9.35 34.08 12.01
N VAL A 277 -10.10 33.54 11.06
CA VAL A 277 -10.17 32.09 10.80
C VAL A 277 -9.27 31.82 9.60
N HIS A 278 -8.23 31.02 9.80
CA HIS A 278 -7.37 30.50 8.74
C HIS A 278 -7.59 28.99 8.71
N LEU A 279 -8.07 28.48 7.58
CA LEU A 279 -8.20 27.06 7.35
C LEU A 279 -7.42 26.73 6.08
N SER A 280 -6.58 25.70 6.14
CA SER A 280 -5.80 25.20 5.01
C SER A 280 -5.84 23.66 5.00
N ASP A 281 -5.45 23.07 3.87
CA ASP A 281 -5.22 21.62 3.74
C ASP A 281 -6.43 20.74 4.09
N PHE A 282 -7.63 21.17 3.67
CA PHE A 282 -8.80 20.29 3.67
C PHE A 282 -8.68 19.24 2.58
N HIS A 283 -8.10 18.10 2.94
CA HIS A 283 -8.15 16.90 2.13
C HIS A 283 -9.50 16.21 2.34
N LEU A 284 -10.49 16.67 1.56
CA LEU A 284 -11.78 15.99 1.49
C LEU A 284 -11.58 14.69 0.72
N ASP A 285 -11.74 13.57 1.42
CA ASP A 285 -11.73 12.25 0.81
C ASP A 285 -13.17 11.81 0.52
N PRO A 286 -13.62 11.83 -0.75
CA PRO A 286 -14.97 11.39 -1.09
C PRO A 286 -15.20 9.89 -0.85
N ARG A 287 -14.12 9.12 -0.66
CA ARG A 287 -14.09 7.68 -0.42
C ARG A 287 -13.79 7.31 1.03
N TYR A 288 -13.95 8.24 1.98
CA TYR A 288 -13.78 7.91 3.38
C TYR A 288 -14.85 6.91 3.87
N ALA A 289 -14.42 5.86 4.59
CA ALA A 289 -15.30 4.92 5.28
C ALA A 289 -14.94 4.82 6.77
N ALA A 290 -15.98 4.73 7.61
CA ALA A 290 -15.81 4.29 8.99
C ALA A 290 -15.63 2.76 9.04
N GLY A 291 -14.68 2.30 9.86
CA GLY A 291 -14.30 0.89 9.99
C GLY A 291 -15.28 0.05 10.80
#